data_AF-A0A1A8CER9-F1
#
_entry.id   AF-A0A1A8CER9-F1
#
_cell.length_a   1.000
_cell.length_b   1.000
_cell.length_c   1.000
_cell.angle_alpha   90.00
_cell.angle_beta   90.00
_cell.angle_gamma   90.00
#
_symmetry.space_group_name_H-M   'P 1'
#
loop_
_entity.id
_entity.type
_entity.pdbx_description
1 polymer ?
#
loop_
_entity_poly.entity_id
_entity_poly.type
_entity_poly.pdbx_seq_one_letter_code
_entity_poly.pdbx_strand_id
1 'polypeptide(L)'
;MATKKKRTPNTQNDSWVVVAAESVTNTQKHESDPAFVRLKNPSTDGASLYLLGSGDLQLYEVKAFEEDFHSWFVDQTVQRDGRLIFVTPMDPLYLILPYMIQAGKEGKFQPVDQIVKDEEFPACSRLLSCTRSLSSMHHISEEKEVGGQKFHRYSQERTMSWLKKKVDKTVAALKKRNVCVGEGVKSSTYVRVKPVSEDQQGKEAAKIQLDCRYG
;
A
#
# COMPACT_ATOMS: atom_id res chain seq x y z
N MET A 1 13.94 -28.66 -41.97
CA MET A 1 14.03 -27.31 -41.39
C MET A 1 12.61 -26.78 -41.22
N ALA A 2 12.06 -26.77 -40.00
CA ALA A 2 10.70 -26.32 -39.74
C ALA A 2 10.67 -24.79 -39.64
N THR A 3 9.85 -24.16 -40.48
CA THR A 3 9.73 -22.71 -40.60
C THR A 3 9.07 -22.13 -39.35
N LYS A 4 9.75 -21.18 -38.68
CA LYS A 4 9.19 -20.40 -37.57
C LYS A 4 7.98 -19.61 -38.06
N LYS A 5 6.78 -20.04 -37.67
CA LYS A 5 5.53 -19.30 -37.91
C LYS A 5 5.60 -17.97 -37.15
N LYS A 6 5.67 -16.87 -37.88
CA LYS A 6 5.66 -15.49 -37.37
C LYS A 6 4.32 -15.27 -36.66
N ARG A 7 4.35 -15.15 -35.33
CA ARG A 7 3.17 -14.99 -34.47
C ARG A 7 2.60 -13.59 -34.73
N THR A 8 1.36 -13.51 -35.19
CA THR A 8 0.60 -12.27 -35.30
C THR A 8 0.42 -11.66 -33.90
N PRO A 9 0.47 -10.31 -33.75
CA PRO A 9 0.11 -9.67 -32.50
C PRO A 9 -1.41 -9.82 -32.37
N ASN A 10 -1.84 -10.78 -31.55
CA ASN A 10 -3.26 -10.98 -31.28
C ASN A 10 -3.71 -9.87 -30.32
N THR A 11 -4.80 -9.19 -30.67
CA THR A 11 -5.45 -8.16 -29.86
C THR A 11 -5.65 -8.69 -28.44
N GLN A 12 -4.80 -8.25 -27.52
CA GLN A 12 -4.75 -8.78 -26.17
C GLN A 12 -6.01 -8.37 -25.41
N ASN A 13 -6.90 -9.32 -25.17
CA ASN A 13 -7.81 -9.23 -24.03
C ASN A 13 -6.95 -9.39 -22.77
N ASP A 14 -6.35 -8.28 -22.32
CA ASP A 14 -5.62 -8.21 -21.06
C ASP A 14 -6.64 -8.10 -19.92
N SER A 15 -7.37 -9.19 -19.66
CA SER A 15 -8.18 -9.31 -18.46
C SER A 15 -7.27 -9.50 -17.24
N TRP A 16 -7.69 -8.99 -16.08
CA TRP A 16 -6.97 -9.16 -14.83
C TRP A 16 -7.80 -9.98 -13.85
N VAL A 17 -7.15 -10.93 -13.18
CA VAL A 17 -7.75 -11.64 -12.05
C VAL A 17 -7.43 -10.86 -10.79
N VAL A 18 -8.46 -10.33 -10.13
CA VAL A 18 -8.33 -9.41 -9.00
C VAL A 18 -9.04 -9.97 -7.77
N VAL A 19 -8.34 -9.97 -6.63
CA VAL A 19 -8.88 -10.19 -5.29
C VAL A 19 -8.99 -8.83 -4.61
N ALA A 20 -10.21 -8.37 -4.40
CA ALA A 20 -10.50 -7.08 -3.76
C ALA A 20 -11.47 -7.26 -2.59
N ALA A 21 -11.37 -6.36 -1.60
CA ALA A 21 -12.37 -6.28 -0.54
C ALA A 21 -13.73 -5.83 -1.11
N GLU A 22 -14.84 -6.34 -0.57
CA GLU A 22 -16.20 -5.94 -0.98
C GLU A 22 -16.45 -4.42 -0.85
N SER A 23 -15.73 -3.76 0.06
CA SER A 23 -15.77 -2.31 0.23
C SER A 23 -15.29 -1.52 -0.98
N VAL A 24 -14.57 -2.17 -1.91
CA VAL A 24 -14.14 -1.57 -3.18
C VAL A 24 -15.32 -1.44 -4.15
N THR A 25 -16.26 -2.39 -4.12
CA THR A 25 -17.39 -2.49 -5.06
C THR A 25 -18.69 -1.92 -4.50
N ASN A 26 -18.72 -1.49 -3.23
CA ASN A 26 -19.93 -0.95 -2.62
C ASN A 26 -20.19 0.49 -3.06
N THR A 27 -20.89 0.64 -4.19
CA THR A 27 -21.24 1.91 -4.85
C THR A 27 -22.43 2.64 -4.22
N GLN A 28 -23.01 2.14 -3.11
CA GLN A 28 -24.30 2.62 -2.60
C GLN A 28 -24.34 4.05 -2.04
N LYS A 29 -23.25 4.84 -2.10
CA LYS A 29 -23.19 6.17 -1.45
C LYS A 29 -22.65 7.35 -2.26
N HIS A 30 -21.98 7.15 -3.40
CA HIS A 30 -21.38 8.26 -4.16
C HIS A 30 -21.42 8.00 -5.67
N GLU A 31 -21.71 9.04 -6.47
CA GLU A 31 -21.84 9.02 -7.94
C GLU A 31 -20.53 8.75 -8.71
N SER A 32 -19.43 8.48 -8.03
CA SER A 32 -18.12 8.29 -8.66
C SER A 32 -17.63 6.86 -8.52
N ASP A 33 -17.33 6.24 -9.65
CA ASP A 33 -16.79 4.89 -9.73
C ASP A 33 -15.36 4.84 -9.14
N PRO A 34 -14.97 3.68 -8.57
CA PRO A 34 -13.59 3.48 -8.13
C PRO A 34 -12.63 3.64 -9.30
N ALA A 35 -11.50 4.32 -9.06
CA ALA A 35 -10.57 4.71 -10.12
C ALA A 35 -9.14 4.24 -9.80
N PHE A 36 -8.53 3.55 -10.77
CA PHE A 36 -7.11 3.25 -10.72
C PHE A 36 -6.30 4.52 -11.00
N VAL A 37 -5.34 4.81 -10.13
CA VAL A 37 -4.48 5.99 -10.22
C VAL A 37 -3.02 5.60 -10.07
N ARG A 38 -2.15 6.28 -10.83
CA ARG A 38 -0.70 6.17 -10.66
C ARG A 38 -0.25 7.23 -9.67
N LEU A 39 0.37 6.79 -8.59
CA LEU A 39 0.94 7.67 -7.56
C LEU A 39 2.39 7.26 -7.30
N LYS A 40 3.10 8.19 -6.67
CA LYS A 40 4.47 8.00 -6.23
C LYS A 40 4.56 6.94 -5.14
N ASN A 41 5.47 5.98 -5.29
CA ASN A 41 5.76 5.00 -4.25
C ASN A 41 6.58 5.67 -3.13
N PRO A 42 6.14 5.59 -1.87
CA PRO A 42 6.80 6.31 -0.78
C PRO A 42 8.19 5.76 -0.43
N SER A 43 8.50 4.52 -0.83
CA SER A 43 9.79 3.87 -0.56
C SER A 43 10.76 3.95 -1.76
N THR A 44 10.25 3.77 -2.98
CA THR A 44 11.09 3.68 -4.20
C THR A 44 11.07 4.93 -5.07
N ASP A 45 10.26 5.94 -4.73
CA ASP A 45 10.08 7.19 -5.49
C ASP A 45 9.43 7.02 -6.89
N GLY A 46 9.39 5.80 -7.42
CA GLY A 46 8.84 5.49 -8.74
C GLY A 46 7.31 5.38 -8.79
N ALA A 47 6.76 5.31 -10.00
CA ALA A 47 5.33 5.17 -10.21
C ALA A 47 4.82 3.80 -9.74
N SER A 48 3.74 3.79 -8.96
CA SER A 48 3.02 2.59 -8.54
C SER A 48 1.51 2.76 -8.74
N LEU A 49 0.80 1.64 -8.91
CA LEU A 49 -0.63 1.62 -9.15
C LEU A 49 -1.39 1.53 -7.81
N TYR A 50 -2.38 2.40 -7.64
CA TYR A 50 -3.28 2.42 -6.49
C TYR A 50 -4.72 2.48 -6.97
N LEU A 51 -5.66 2.14 -6.09
CA LEU A 51 -7.08 2.25 -6.36
C LEU A 51 -7.71 3.19 -5.34
N LEU A 52 -8.40 4.21 -5.83
CA LEU A 52 -9.26 5.05 -5.02
C LEU A 52 -10.68 4.49 -5.09
N GLY A 53 -11.27 4.22 -3.92
CA GLY A 53 -12.67 3.82 -3.84
C GLY A 53 -13.62 4.94 -4.24
N SER A 54 -14.92 4.63 -4.34
CA SER A 54 -15.93 5.60 -4.71
C SER A 54 -15.88 6.88 -3.88
N GLY A 55 -15.86 8.02 -4.57
CA GLY A 55 -15.76 9.35 -3.94
C GLY A 55 -14.42 9.65 -3.26
N ASP A 56 -13.35 8.92 -3.62
CA ASP A 56 -11.99 9.08 -3.08
C ASP A 56 -11.88 8.91 -1.55
N LEU A 57 -12.87 8.26 -0.93
CA LEU A 57 -12.95 8.18 0.52
C LEU A 57 -11.93 7.21 1.14
N GLN A 58 -11.55 6.18 0.38
CA GLN A 58 -10.69 5.09 0.82
C GLN A 58 -9.64 4.77 -0.24
N LEU A 59 -8.39 4.65 0.22
CA LEU A 59 -7.25 4.28 -0.60
C LEU A 59 -6.96 2.79 -0.47
N TYR A 60 -6.60 2.17 -1.59
CA TYR A 60 -6.15 0.79 -1.66
C TYR A 60 -4.83 0.69 -2.45
N GLU A 61 -3.94 -0.16 -1.98
CA GLU A 61 -2.72 -0.55 -2.68
C GLU A 61 -3.02 -1.72 -3.62
N VAL A 62 -2.48 -1.66 -4.84
CA VAL A 62 -2.58 -2.72 -5.84
C VAL A 62 -1.24 -3.45 -5.93
N LYS A 63 -1.23 -4.74 -5.59
CA LYS A 63 -0.06 -5.61 -5.71
C LYS A 63 -0.34 -6.74 -6.68
N ALA A 64 0.64 -7.08 -7.51
CA ALA A 64 0.58 -8.27 -8.35
C ALA A 64 1.45 -9.37 -7.74
N PHE A 65 0.88 -10.56 -7.58
CA PHE A 65 1.61 -11.79 -7.37
C PHE A 65 1.89 -12.40 -8.75
N GLU A 66 3.16 -12.55 -9.08
CA GLU A 66 3.64 -13.03 -10.37
C GLU A 66 4.62 -14.18 -10.12
N GLU A 67 4.37 -15.31 -10.78
CA GLU A 67 5.24 -16.48 -10.76
C GLU A 67 5.35 -17.04 -12.19
N ASP A 68 6.54 -17.55 -12.53
CA ASP A 68 6.82 -18.02 -13.88
C ASP A 68 5.92 -19.20 -14.27
N PHE A 69 5.57 -19.29 -15.56
CA PHE A 69 4.82 -20.39 -16.17
C PHE A 69 3.39 -20.62 -15.64
N HIS A 70 2.71 -19.57 -15.20
CA HIS A 70 1.31 -19.62 -14.78
C HIS A 70 0.34 -19.04 -15.81
N SER A 71 -0.90 -19.55 -15.82
CA SER A 71 -2.02 -19.07 -16.64
C SER A 71 -3.35 -19.36 -15.94
N TRP A 72 -4.37 -18.55 -16.22
CA TRP A 72 -5.71 -18.76 -15.67
C TRP A 72 -6.65 -19.42 -16.69
N PHE A 73 -7.47 -20.34 -16.22
CA PHE A 73 -8.69 -20.76 -16.92
C PHE A 73 -9.84 -19.94 -16.35
N VAL A 74 -10.43 -19.07 -17.17
CA VAL A 74 -11.58 -18.23 -16.80
C VAL A 74 -12.72 -18.60 -17.73
N ASP A 75 -13.73 -19.26 -17.17
CA ASP A 75 -14.85 -19.85 -17.90
C ASP A 75 -14.38 -20.76 -19.06
N GLN A 76 -14.60 -20.32 -20.31
CA GLN A 76 -14.22 -21.02 -21.54
C GLN A 76 -12.96 -20.43 -22.20
N THR A 77 -12.25 -19.56 -21.50
CA THR A 77 -11.08 -18.86 -22.02
C THR A 77 -9.83 -19.17 -21.22
N VAL A 78 -8.68 -19.15 -21.91
CA VAL A 78 -7.36 -19.28 -21.28
C VAL A 78 -6.68 -17.93 -21.30
N GLN A 79 -6.46 -17.37 -20.12
CA GLN A 79 -5.71 -16.15 -19.93
C GLN A 79 -4.24 -16.50 -19.70
N ARG A 80 -3.39 -16.05 -20.64
CA ARG A 80 -1.94 -16.28 -20.58
C ARG A 80 -1.28 -15.55 -19.42
N ASP A 81 -1.80 -14.38 -19.05
CA ASP A 81 -1.29 -13.61 -17.91
C ASP A 81 -1.71 -14.32 -16.61
N GLY A 82 -0.77 -15.04 -15.99
CA GLY A 82 -0.96 -15.79 -14.75
C GLY A 82 -0.91 -14.94 -13.48
N ARG A 83 -0.77 -13.61 -13.58
CA ARG A 83 -0.69 -12.74 -12.40
C ARG A 83 -1.99 -12.74 -11.61
N LEU A 84 -1.86 -12.72 -10.28
CA LEU A 84 -2.97 -12.52 -9.35
C LEU A 84 -2.84 -11.14 -8.70
N ILE A 85 -3.82 -10.27 -8.94
CA ILE A 85 -3.81 -8.92 -8.40
C ILE A 85 -4.53 -8.90 -7.04
N PHE A 86 -3.90 -8.32 -6.03
CA PHE A 86 -4.48 -8.05 -4.73
C PHE A 86 -4.72 -6.55 -4.56
N VAL A 87 -5.93 -6.19 -4.15
CA VAL A 87 -6.32 -4.83 -3.77
C VAL A 87 -6.55 -4.80 -2.28
N THR A 88 -5.64 -4.16 -1.55
CA THR A 88 -5.66 -4.16 -0.08
C THR A 88 -5.78 -2.74 0.48
N PRO A 89 -6.53 -2.50 1.57
CA PRO A 89 -6.67 -1.16 2.14
C PRO A 89 -5.30 -0.62 2.58
N MET A 90 -5.01 0.62 2.20
CA MET A 90 -3.76 1.30 2.54
C MET A 90 -4.02 2.57 3.38
N ASP A 91 -3.10 2.91 4.27
CA ASP A 91 -3.15 4.19 4.98
C ASP A 91 -2.57 5.31 4.09
N PRO A 92 -3.37 6.34 3.73
CA PRO A 92 -2.92 7.43 2.88
C PRO A 92 -1.77 8.26 3.48
N LEU A 93 -1.56 8.22 4.80
CA LEU A 93 -0.45 8.93 5.43
C LEU A 93 0.92 8.49 4.90
N TYR A 94 1.08 7.22 4.51
CA TYR A 94 2.34 6.75 3.92
C TYR A 94 2.64 7.45 2.60
N LEU A 95 1.62 7.76 1.78
CA LEU A 95 1.80 8.48 0.51
C LEU A 95 1.99 9.99 0.71
N ILE A 96 1.40 10.55 1.76
CA ILE A 96 1.52 11.99 2.08
C ILE A 96 2.86 12.30 2.75
N LEU A 97 3.42 11.34 3.50
CA LEU A 97 4.63 11.54 4.30
C LEU A 97 5.84 12.04 3.48
N PRO A 98 6.19 11.51 2.29
CA PRO A 98 7.28 12.02 1.47
C PRO A 98 7.12 13.52 1.13
N TYR A 99 5.91 13.95 0.78
CA TYR A 99 5.60 15.35 0.49
C TYR A 99 5.77 16.24 1.72
N MET A 100 5.31 15.76 2.88
CA MET A 100 5.48 16.46 4.16
C MET A 100 6.96 16.59 4.55
N ILE A 101 7.77 15.54 4.38
CA ILE A 101 9.20 15.57 4.66
C ILE A 101 9.91 16.58 3.75
N GLN A 102 9.55 16.62 2.46
CA GLN A 102 10.10 17.56 1.51
C GLN A 102 9.76 19.01 1.87
N ALA A 103 8.48 19.31 2.17
CA ALA A 103 8.05 20.64 2.62
C ALA A 103 8.65 21.02 3.99
N GLY A 104 8.89 20.03 4.85
CA GLY A 104 9.52 20.19 6.16
C GLY A 104 10.94 20.76 6.10
N LYS A 105 11.66 20.59 4.99
CA LYS A 105 12.99 21.19 4.77
C LYS A 105 12.95 22.72 4.79
N GLU A 106 11.83 23.32 4.42
CA GLU A 106 11.64 24.77 4.46
C GLU A 106 11.30 25.27 5.88
N GLY A 107 10.85 24.40 6.78
CA GLY A 107 10.50 24.72 8.17
C GLY A 107 9.26 25.60 8.34
N LYS A 108 8.51 25.87 7.27
CA LYS A 108 7.34 26.75 7.25
C LYS A 108 6.02 26.00 7.48
N PHE A 109 5.01 26.74 7.94
CA PHE A 109 3.63 26.30 7.98
C PHE A 109 2.99 26.58 6.62
N GLN A 110 2.49 25.54 5.95
CA GLN A 110 1.90 25.63 4.61
C GLN A 110 0.52 24.95 4.58
N PRO A 111 -0.42 25.41 3.74
CA PRO A 111 -1.68 24.72 3.54
C PRO A 111 -1.44 23.36 2.88
N VAL A 112 -2.27 22.37 3.20
CA VAL A 112 -2.07 20.99 2.75
C VAL A 112 -2.10 20.85 1.23
N ASP A 113 -2.93 21.64 0.54
CA ASP A 113 -3.04 21.67 -0.92
C ASP A 113 -1.75 22.13 -1.60
N GLN A 114 -0.94 22.93 -0.90
CA GLN A 114 0.37 23.36 -1.39
C GLN A 114 1.45 22.30 -1.14
N ILE A 115 1.32 21.52 -0.05
CA ILE A 115 2.28 20.49 0.31
C ILE A 115 2.11 19.26 -0.60
N VAL A 116 0.89 18.78 -0.79
CA VAL A 116 0.58 17.57 -1.59
C VAL A 116 0.33 17.98 -3.04
N LYS A 117 1.40 18.44 -3.69
CA LYS A 117 1.38 18.81 -5.11
C LYS A 117 2.54 18.15 -5.84
N ASP A 118 2.21 17.46 -6.91
CA ASP A 118 3.15 16.72 -7.74
C ASP A 118 2.75 16.86 -9.21
N GLU A 119 3.64 17.40 -10.04
CA GLU A 119 3.40 17.61 -11.48
C GLU A 119 3.49 16.29 -12.27
N GLU A 120 4.32 15.34 -11.80
CA GLU A 120 4.46 14.02 -12.41
C GLU A 120 3.28 13.11 -12.03
N PHE A 121 2.75 13.28 -10.81
CA PHE A 121 1.64 12.51 -10.27
C PHE A 121 0.45 13.40 -9.83
N PRO A 122 -0.32 13.99 -10.77
CA PRO A 122 -1.38 14.95 -10.45
C PRO A 122 -2.53 14.36 -9.60
N ALA A 123 -2.69 13.04 -9.63
CA ALA A 123 -3.69 12.34 -8.82
C ALA A 123 -3.40 12.39 -7.30
N CYS A 124 -2.23 12.86 -6.86
CA CYS A 124 -1.91 13.05 -5.44
C CYS A 124 -2.88 14.00 -4.73
N SER A 125 -3.42 14.99 -5.44
CA SER A 125 -4.44 15.92 -4.92
C SER A 125 -5.68 15.20 -4.36
N ARG A 126 -6.08 14.09 -4.99
CA ARG A 126 -7.23 13.27 -4.57
C ARG A 126 -7.01 12.57 -3.23
N LEU A 127 -5.76 12.41 -2.79
CA LEU A 127 -5.43 11.86 -1.46
C LEU A 127 -5.96 12.74 -0.32
N LEU A 128 -6.13 14.04 -0.57
CA LEU A 128 -6.68 14.98 0.41
C LEU A 128 -8.18 14.78 0.63
N SER A 129 -8.88 14.22 -0.36
CA SER A 129 -10.31 13.88 -0.26
C SER A 129 -10.57 12.61 0.56
N CYS A 130 -9.55 11.80 0.84
CA CYS A 130 -9.69 10.63 1.68
C CYS A 130 -10.11 11.04 3.11
N THR A 131 -11.27 10.55 3.57
CA THR A 131 -11.79 10.79 4.93
C THR A 131 -10.75 10.56 6.03
N ARG A 132 -9.87 9.57 5.83
CA ARG A 132 -8.82 9.21 6.78
C ARG A 132 -7.57 10.09 6.70
N SER A 133 -7.27 10.74 5.58
CA SER A 133 -6.04 11.53 5.42
C SER A 133 -6.11 12.79 6.28
N LEU A 134 -7.19 13.58 6.16
CA LEU A 134 -7.38 14.81 6.91
C LEU A 134 -7.47 14.56 8.41
N SER A 135 -8.28 13.58 8.84
CA SER A 135 -8.42 13.26 10.27
C SER A 135 -7.14 12.71 10.89
N SER A 136 -6.24 12.12 10.09
CA SER A 136 -5.02 11.50 10.62
C SER A 136 -3.78 12.39 10.46
N MET A 137 -3.89 13.57 9.85
CA MET A 137 -2.77 14.45 9.50
C MET A 137 -1.99 14.96 10.72
N HIS A 138 -2.69 15.16 11.85
CA HIS A 138 -2.10 15.52 13.14
C HIS A 138 -1.08 14.50 13.67
N HIS A 139 -1.07 13.26 13.16
CA HIS A 139 -0.10 12.23 13.57
C HIS A 139 1.31 12.42 12.98
N ILE A 140 1.45 13.16 11.87
CA ILE A 140 2.74 13.37 11.19
C ILE A 140 3.12 14.86 11.11
N SER A 141 2.18 15.75 11.42
CA SER A 141 2.35 17.20 11.31
C SER A 141 1.83 17.93 12.54
N GLU A 142 2.38 19.13 12.76
CA GLU A 142 1.83 20.15 13.64
C GLU A 142 0.85 21.02 12.87
N GLU A 143 -0.31 21.26 13.47
CA GLU A 143 -1.38 22.05 12.87
C GLU A 143 -1.45 23.42 13.56
N LYS A 144 -1.59 24.48 12.77
CA LYS A 144 -1.93 25.82 13.23
C LYS A 144 -3.11 26.34 12.44
N GLU A 145 -4.08 26.91 13.13
CA GLU A 145 -5.24 27.53 12.49
C GLU A 145 -5.09 29.05 12.56
N VAL A 146 -5.17 29.71 11.39
CA VAL A 146 -5.13 31.16 11.28
C VAL A 146 -6.23 31.58 10.31
N GLY A 147 -7.19 32.39 10.78
CA GLY A 147 -8.28 32.89 9.94
C GLY A 147 -9.21 31.80 9.38
N GLY A 148 -9.40 30.68 10.09
CA GLY A 148 -10.23 29.55 9.64
C GLY A 148 -9.55 28.60 8.65
N GLN A 149 -8.29 28.87 8.29
CA GLN A 149 -7.48 27.99 7.46
C GLN A 149 -6.45 27.24 8.29
N LYS A 150 -6.31 25.94 8.04
CA LYS A 150 -5.32 25.08 8.69
C LYS A 150 -4.02 25.06 7.90
N PHE A 151 -2.93 25.27 8.62
CA PHE A 151 -1.58 25.18 8.12
C PHE A 151 -0.86 24.04 8.82
N HIS A 152 -0.11 23.27 8.05
CA HIS A 152 0.59 22.08 8.52
C HIS A 152 2.10 22.30 8.42
N ARG A 153 2.82 21.79 9.42
CA ARG A 153 4.28 21.69 9.42
C ARG A 153 4.70 20.28 9.78
N TYR A 154 5.62 19.69 9.04
CA TYR A 154 6.12 18.35 9.35
C TYR A 154 6.76 18.30 10.75
N SER A 155 6.45 17.22 11.49
CA SER A 155 7.02 16.97 12.82
C SER A 155 7.59 15.55 12.87
N GLN A 156 8.91 15.45 12.98
CA GLN A 156 9.61 14.17 13.04
C GLN A 156 9.22 13.35 14.28
N GLU A 157 9.06 14.00 15.44
CA GLU A 157 8.69 13.34 16.69
C GLU A 157 7.31 12.65 16.61
N ARG A 158 6.32 13.36 16.04
CA ARG A 158 4.98 12.83 15.82
C ARG A 158 5.01 11.65 14.84
N THR A 159 5.72 11.82 13.73
CA THR A 159 5.92 10.77 12.73
C THR A 159 6.53 9.52 13.33
N MET A 160 7.59 9.63 14.14
CA MET A 160 8.22 8.48 14.80
C MET A 160 7.27 7.79 15.78
N SER A 161 6.49 8.55 16.54
CA SER A 161 5.48 8.01 17.45
C SER A 161 4.37 7.27 16.69
N TRP A 162 3.95 7.80 15.54
CA TRP A 162 2.98 7.17 14.66
C TRP A 162 3.52 5.87 14.03
N LEU A 163 4.74 5.89 13.50
CA LEU A 163 5.41 4.72 12.93
C LEU A 163 5.58 3.61 13.97
N LYS A 164 5.98 3.94 15.21
CA LYS A 164 6.07 2.97 16.31
C LYS A 164 4.73 2.27 16.54
N LYS A 165 3.63 3.02 16.60
CA LYS A 165 2.28 2.46 16.73
C LYS A 165 1.88 1.58 15.54
N LYS A 166 2.35 1.89 14.33
CA LYS A 166 2.12 1.07 13.13
C LYS A 166 2.85 -0.26 13.21
N VAL A 167 4.13 -0.24 13.60
CA VAL A 167 4.94 -1.44 13.85
C VAL A 167 4.29 -2.32 14.91
N ASP A 168 3.89 -1.75 16.05
CA ASP A 168 3.22 -2.51 17.13
C ASP A 168 1.95 -3.22 16.65
N LYS A 169 1.15 -2.55 15.79
CA LYS A 169 -0.05 -3.13 15.18
C LYS A 169 0.29 -4.29 14.23
N THR A 170 1.31 -4.12 13.39
CA THR A 170 1.77 -5.17 12.47
C THR A 170 2.30 -6.37 13.26
N VAL A 171 3.13 -6.14 14.27
CA VAL A 171 3.64 -7.15 15.21
C VAL A 171 2.50 -7.95 15.84
N ALA A 172 1.43 -7.29 16.30
CA ALA A 172 0.27 -7.94 16.88
C ALA A 172 -0.52 -8.77 15.84
N ALA A 173 -0.69 -8.24 14.63
CA ALA A 173 -1.35 -8.96 13.54
C ALA A 173 -0.58 -10.21 13.10
N LEU A 174 0.74 -10.13 12.99
CA LEU A 174 1.63 -11.25 12.66
C LEU A 174 1.56 -12.35 13.73
N LYS A 175 1.57 -11.97 15.02
CA LYS A 175 1.40 -12.90 16.14
C LYS A 175 0.04 -13.61 16.05
N LYS A 176 -1.04 -12.86 15.81
CA LYS A 176 -2.40 -13.42 15.69
C LYS A 176 -2.55 -14.39 14.51
N ARG A 177 -1.89 -14.10 13.39
CA ARG A 177 -1.92 -14.94 12.17
C ARG A 177 -0.88 -16.06 12.16
N ASN A 178 -0.11 -16.23 13.24
CA ASN A 178 0.95 -17.23 13.37
C ASN A 178 1.97 -17.21 12.20
N VAL A 179 2.24 -16.03 11.65
CA VAL A 179 3.23 -15.88 10.57
C VAL A 179 4.63 -16.07 11.16
N CYS A 180 5.42 -16.96 10.57
CA CYS A 180 6.78 -17.22 11.03
C CYS A 180 7.72 -16.09 10.57
N VAL A 181 8.29 -15.35 11.52
CA VAL A 181 9.16 -14.18 11.28
C VAL A 181 10.63 -14.41 11.66
N GLY A 182 11.03 -15.67 11.90
CA GLY A 182 12.41 -16.02 12.24
C GLY A 182 13.25 -16.34 11.00
N GLU A 183 14.58 -16.28 11.12
CA GLU A 183 15.54 -16.64 10.04
C GLU A 183 15.39 -18.07 9.51
N GLY A 184 14.69 -18.96 10.21
CA GLY A 184 14.40 -20.30 9.75
C GLY A 184 13.12 -20.38 8.91
N VAL A 185 13.24 -20.89 7.68
CA VAL A 185 12.10 -21.27 6.84
C VAL A 185 11.32 -22.38 7.54
N LYS A 186 10.06 -22.13 7.88
CA LYS A 186 9.11 -23.19 8.26
C LYS A 186 8.20 -23.42 7.08
N SER A 187 8.35 -24.58 6.44
CA SER A 187 7.36 -25.04 5.45
C SER A 187 5.98 -25.12 6.12
N SER A 188 4.97 -24.52 5.49
CA SER A 188 3.58 -24.61 5.94
C SER A 188 3.04 -26.04 5.91
N THR A 189 3.69 -26.93 5.15
CA THR A 189 3.39 -28.37 5.07
C THR A 189 4.03 -29.19 6.18
N TYR A 190 4.89 -28.60 7.02
CA TYR A 190 5.62 -29.33 8.05
C TYR A 190 4.88 -29.34 9.40
N VAL A 191 4.28 -30.47 9.76
CA VAL A 191 3.70 -30.69 11.08
C VAL A 191 4.81 -31.11 12.06
N ARG A 192 5.25 -30.19 12.91
CA ARG A 192 6.25 -30.47 13.95
C ARG A 192 5.57 -30.98 15.22
N VAL A 193 5.78 -32.23 15.59
CA VAL A 193 5.53 -32.73 16.94
C VAL A 193 6.57 -32.09 17.87
N LYS A 194 6.14 -31.27 18.83
CA LYS A 194 7.04 -30.55 19.75
C LYS A 194 7.48 -31.45 20.92
N PRO A 195 8.74 -31.32 21.36
CA PRO A 195 9.06 -31.16 22.76
C PRO A 195 9.53 -29.73 23.07
N VAL A 196 9.34 -29.33 24.32
CA VAL A 196 9.45 -27.97 24.88
C VAL A 196 10.90 -27.57 25.13
N SER A 197 11.31 -26.38 24.68
CA SER A 197 12.09 -25.40 25.46
C SER A 197 12.36 -24.09 24.68
N GLU A 198 12.57 -23.02 25.44
CA GLU A 198 12.47 -21.60 25.11
C GLU A 198 13.77 -21.00 24.56
N ASP A 199 13.64 -19.90 23.80
CA ASP A 199 14.64 -18.81 23.75
C ASP A 199 14.00 -17.57 23.11
N GLN A 200 13.96 -16.47 23.87
CA GLN A 200 13.10 -15.30 23.63
C GLN A 200 13.83 -14.02 23.18
N GLN A 201 15.17 -13.93 23.22
CA GLN A 201 15.86 -12.65 22.96
C GLN A 201 16.32 -12.41 21.51
N GLY A 202 16.59 -13.46 20.72
CA GLY A 202 17.04 -13.30 19.32
C GLY A 202 15.93 -12.99 18.30
N LYS A 203 14.65 -13.08 18.70
CA LYS A 203 13.49 -12.99 17.79
C LYS A 203 12.98 -11.56 17.58
N GLU A 204 13.34 -10.62 18.45
CA GLU A 204 12.86 -9.23 18.40
C GLU A 204 13.53 -8.45 17.26
N ALA A 205 14.84 -8.62 17.07
CA ALA A 205 15.63 -7.87 16.10
C ALA A 205 15.34 -8.25 14.63
N ALA A 206 15.24 -9.54 14.32
CA ALA A 206 14.89 -10.02 12.98
C ALA A 206 13.47 -9.58 12.56
N LYS A 207 12.57 -9.41 13.53
CA LYS A 207 11.19 -8.98 13.32
C LYS A 207 11.10 -7.52 12.87
N ILE A 208 11.92 -6.65 13.46
CA ILE A 208 12.01 -5.23 13.07
C ILE A 208 12.57 -5.09 11.64
N GLN A 209 13.48 -5.97 11.24
CA GLN A 209 14.17 -5.89 9.95
C GLN A 209 13.31 -6.34 8.75
N LEU A 210 12.35 -7.26 8.97
CA LEU A 210 11.32 -7.61 7.98
C LEU A 210 10.25 -6.51 7.85
N ASP A 211 9.84 -5.90 8.97
CA ASP A 211 8.83 -4.83 8.99
C ASP A 211 9.29 -3.56 8.27
N CYS A 212 10.61 -3.27 8.21
CA CYS A 212 11.16 -2.14 7.46
C CYS A 212 11.40 -2.41 5.96
N ARG A 213 11.37 -3.68 5.50
CA ARG A 213 11.61 -4.02 4.08
C ARG A 213 10.34 -4.21 3.26
N TYR A 214 9.20 -4.45 3.90
CA TYR A 214 7.94 -4.79 3.22
C TYR A 214 6.77 -3.86 3.58
N GLY A 215 7.00 -2.79 4.33
CA GLY A 215 6.05 -1.69 4.55
C GLY A 215 6.53 -0.43 3.86
#